data_AF-A0A950QHI9-F1
#
_entry.id   AF-A0A950QHI9-F1
#
_cell.length_a   1.000
_cell.length_b   1.000
_cell.length_c   1.000
_cell.angle_alpha   90.00
_cell.angle_beta   90.00
_cell.angle_gamma   90.00
#
_symmetry.space_group_name_H-M   'P 1'
#
loop_
_entity.id
_entity.type
_entity.pdbx_description
1 polymer ?
#
loop_
_entity_poly.entity_id
_entity_poly.type
_entity_poly.pdbx_seq_one_letter_code
_entity_poly.pdbx_strand_id
1 'polypeptide(L)'
;MTAQYDVAGLGNAIVDVIAPADDAFLLEHNIAKGVMTLIDEFRADQLYRAMPRAQEIAGGSAANTMAGLASLGGRGLFVGKVRSDRLGQSFAASLKSIGVDYITRMAQEGPQSACCLILVTPDGHRSMNT
;
A
#
# COMPACT_ATOMS: atom_id res chain seq x y z
N MET A 1 -35.56 -4.03 -2.89
CA MET A 1 -34.38 -3.41 -2.26
C MET A 1 -33.29 -3.32 -3.32
N THR A 2 -32.70 -2.14 -3.51
CA THR A 2 -31.49 -1.98 -4.35
C THR A 2 -30.26 -2.20 -3.49
N ALA A 3 -29.28 -2.97 -3.97
CA ALA A 3 -28.03 -3.18 -3.25
C ALA A 3 -27.30 -1.83 -3.04
N GLN A 4 -26.74 -1.64 -1.84
CA GLN A 4 -26.02 -0.42 -1.49
C GLN A 4 -24.70 -0.29 -2.26
N TYR A 5 -24.02 -1.41 -2.51
CA TYR A 5 -22.75 -1.49 -3.24
C TYR A 5 -22.89 -2.42 -4.44
N ASP A 6 -22.12 -2.13 -5.48
CA ASP A 6 -22.03 -2.98 -6.67
C ASP A 6 -20.96 -4.07 -6.46
N VAL A 7 -19.88 -3.76 -5.73
CA VAL A 7 -18.83 -4.71 -5.36
C VAL A 7 -18.33 -4.45 -3.93
N ALA A 8 -18.02 -5.52 -3.19
CA ALA A 8 -17.26 -5.47 -1.95
C ALA A 8 -15.92 -6.19 -2.13
N GLY A 9 -14.81 -5.48 -1.94
CA GLY A 9 -13.46 -6.03 -1.98
C GLY A 9 -12.93 -6.35 -0.59
N LEU A 10 -12.28 -7.50 -0.44
CA LEU A 10 -11.53 -7.89 0.75
C LEU A 10 -10.06 -8.09 0.36
N GLY A 11 -9.14 -7.46 1.09
CA GLY A 11 -7.73 -7.72 0.89
C GLY A 11 -6.81 -7.01 1.87
N ASN A 12 -5.52 -7.22 1.70
CA ASN A 12 -4.50 -6.55 2.49
C ASN A 12 -4.54 -5.04 2.18
N ALA A 13 -4.75 -4.24 3.22
CA ALA A 13 -4.64 -2.79 3.15
C ALA A 13 -3.15 -2.44 3.28
N ILE A 14 -2.54 -2.04 2.16
CA ILE A 14 -1.11 -1.79 2.05
C ILE A 14 -0.92 -0.37 1.54
N VAL A 15 0.02 0.38 2.11
CA VAL A 15 0.49 1.63 1.52
C VAL A 15 1.73 1.33 0.68
N ASP A 16 1.68 1.66 -0.60
CA ASP A 16 2.86 1.59 -1.47
C ASP A 16 3.73 2.83 -1.20
N VAL A 17 4.98 2.60 -0.85
CA VAL A 17 6.01 3.62 -0.63
C VAL A 17 6.98 3.51 -1.80
N ILE A 18 6.92 4.45 -2.73
CA ILE A 18 7.60 4.35 -4.02
C ILE A 18 8.74 5.37 -4.07
N ALA A 19 9.96 4.92 -4.35
CA ALA A 19 11.09 5.81 -4.55
C ALA A 19 11.96 5.36 -5.73
N PRO A 20 12.57 6.31 -6.48
CA PRO A 20 13.59 5.97 -7.46
C PRO A 20 14.84 5.43 -6.74
N ALA A 21 15.52 4.45 -7.35
CA ALA A 21 16.77 3.90 -6.86
C ALA A 21 17.69 3.53 -8.03
N ASP A 22 18.97 3.32 -7.78
CA ASP A 22 19.89 2.71 -8.74
C ASP A 22 20.27 1.28 -8.28
N ASP A 23 20.96 0.55 -9.15
CA ASP A 23 21.40 -0.82 -8.82
C ASP A 23 22.39 -0.85 -7.65
N ALA A 24 23.10 0.26 -7.39
CA ALA A 24 24.02 0.38 -6.26
C ALA A 24 23.25 0.41 -4.93
N PHE A 25 22.16 1.18 -4.84
CA PHE A 25 21.28 1.20 -3.68
C PHE A 25 20.68 -0.20 -3.41
N LEU A 26 20.22 -0.89 -4.47
CA LEU A 26 19.70 -2.25 -4.31
C LEU A 26 20.76 -3.20 -3.74
N LEU A 27 22.00 -3.11 -4.23
CA LEU A 27 23.11 -3.94 -3.75
C LEU A 27 23.48 -3.59 -2.30
N GLU A 28 23.67 -2.31 -1.98
CA GLU A 28 24.01 -1.82 -0.63
C GLU A 28 23.00 -2.29 0.41
N HIS A 29 21.73 -2.25 0.04
CA HIS A 29 20.65 -2.69 0.88
C HIS A 29 20.25 -4.15 0.65
N ASN A 30 20.98 -5.01 -0.06
CA ASN A 30 20.62 -6.43 -0.25
C ASN A 30 19.17 -6.65 -0.75
N ILE A 31 18.70 -5.83 -1.69
CA ILE A 31 17.38 -5.93 -2.31
C ILE A 31 17.51 -6.70 -3.62
N ALA A 32 16.78 -7.82 -3.73
CA ALA A 32 16.71 -8.58 -4.97
C ALA A 32 15.94 -7.80 -6.05
N LYS A 33 16.58 -7.57 -7.21
CA LYS A 33 16.00 -6.75 -8.27
C LYS A 33 14.79 -7.42 -8.93
N GLY A 34 13.72 -6.67 -9.11
CA GLY A 34 12.58 -7.07 -9.94
C GLY A 34 11.64 -8.11 -9.32
N VAL A 35 11.78 -8.41 -8.03
CA VAL A 35 10.94 -9.40 -7.32
C VAL A 35 10.27 -8.79 -6.09
N MET A 36 9.33 -9.52 -5.51
CA MET A 36 8.77 -9.22 -4.20
C MET A 36 9.43 -10.09 -3.12
N THR A 37 9.92 -9.44 -2.08
CA THR A 37 10.53 -10.08 -0.90
C THR A 37 9.70 -9.75 0.33
N LEU A 38 9.32 -10.77 1.10
CA LEU A 38 8.69 -10.54 2.40
C LEU A 38 9.74 -10.14 3.43
N ILE A 39 9.45 -9.10 4.21
CA ILE A 39 10.34 -8.55 5.23
C ILE A 39 9.59 -8.40 6.57
N ASP A 40 10.35 -8.31 7.65
CA ASP A 40 9.79 -7.98 8.96
C ASP A 40 9.73 -6.46 9.20
N GLU A 41 9.07 -6.07 10.29
CA GLU A 41 8.86 -4.66 10.66
C GLU A 41 10.18 -3.90 10.91
N PHE A 42 11.18 -4.57 11.48
CA PHE A 42 12.48 -3.97 11.72
C PHE A 42 13.17 -3.63 10.39
N ARG A 43 13.15 -4.59 9.46
CA ARG A 43 13.69 -4.40 8.13
C ARG A 43 12.93 -3.33 7.34
N ALA A 44 11.62 -3.25 7.50
CA ALA A 44 10.79 -2.22 6.88
C ALA A 44 11.18 -0.83 7.38
N ASP A 45 11.30 -0.62 8.69
CA ASP A 45 11.73 0.67 9.26
C ASP A 45 13.14 1.07 8.79
N GLN A 46 14.09 0.12 8.76
CA GLN A 46 15.45 0.36 8.25
C GLN A 46 15.45 0.85 6.80
N LEU A 47 14.75 0.12 5.92
CA LEU A 47 14.68 0.47 4.50
C LEU A 47 13.93 1.78 4.29
N TYR A 48 12.80 1.98 4.99
CA TYR A 48 12.00 3.19 4.89
C TYR A 48 12.82 4.45 5.21
N ARG A 49 13.68 4.40 6.25
CA ARG A 49 14.57 5.51 6.61
C ARG A 49 15.68 5.77 5.59
N ALA A 50 16.15 4.73 4.93
CA ALA A 50 17.19 4.82 3.90
C ALA A 50 16.64 5.27 2.54
N MET A 51 15.34 5.09 2.29
CA MET A 51 14.73 5.44 1.02
C MET A 51 14.92 6.93 0.69
N PRO A 52 15.27 7.27 -0.56
CA PRO A 52 15.26 8.65 -1.03
C PRO A 52 13.81 9.17 -1.07
N ARG A 53 13.61 10.42 -1.49
CA ARG A 53 12.28 11.08 -1.52
C ARG A 53 11.19 10.15 -2.07
N ALA A 54 10.41 9.58 -1.14
CA ALA A 54 9.41 8.58 -1.44
C ALA A 54 8.02 9.21 -1.57
N GLN A 55 7.22 8.64 -2.45
CA GLN A 55 5.80 8.92 -2.53
C GLN A 55 5.03 7.80 -1.84
N GLU A 56 4.15 8.16 -0.92
CA GLU A 56 3.24 7.22 -0.28
C GLU A 56 1.88 7.28 -0.96
N ILE A 57 1.35 6.13 -1.38
CA ILE A 57 0.06 6.02 -2.03
C ILE A 57 -0.67 4.80 -1.46
N ALA A 58 -1.98 4.90 -1.23
CA ALA A 58 -2.77 3.72 -0.92
C ALA A 58 -2.64 2.70 -2.07
N GLY A 59 -2.15 1.50 -1.72
CA GLY A 59 -1.95 0.39 -2.64
C GLY A 59 -2.81 -0.80 -2.24
N GLY A 60 -2.27 -2.01 -2.46
CA GLY A 60 -2.98 -3.26 -2.20
C GLY A 60 -3.93 -3.64 -3.34
N SER A 61 -3.80 -4.87 -3.85
CA SER A 61 -4.46 -5.32 -5.08
C SER A 61 -5.99 -5.14 -5.07
N ALA A 62 -6.66 -5.57 -4.00
CA ALA A 62 -8.12 -5.45 -3.89
C ALA A 62 -8.57 -3.99 -3.72
N ALA A 63 -7.81 -3.16 -2.99
CA ALA A 63 -8.10 -1.75 -2.84
C ALA A 63 -7.92 -0.99 -4.16
N ASN A 64 -6.86 -1.27 -4.91
CA ASN A 64 -6.64 -0.75 -6.26
C ASN A 64 -7.77 -1.15 -7.22
N THR A 65 -8.31 -2.37 -7.07
CA THR A 65 -9.47 -2.82 -7.86
C THR A 65 -10.72 -2.01 -7.51
N MET A 66 -10.95 -1.70 -6.23
CA MET A 66 -12.08 -0.84 -5.81
C MET A 66 -11.90 0.61 -6.27
N ALA A 67 -10.67 1.12 -6.26
CA ALA A 67 -10.35 2.42 -6.83
C ALA A 67 -10.65 2.49 -8.33
N GLY A 68 -10.30 1.43 -9.07
CA GLY A 68 -10.66 1.30 -10.49
C GLY A 68 -12.17 1.28 -10.71
N LEU A 69 -12.91 0.49 -9.91
CA LEU A 69 -14.38 0.47 -9.94
C LEU A 69 -14.99 1.85 -9.71
N ALA A 70 -14.55 2.56 -8.67
CA ALA A 70 -15.06 3.89 -8.34
C ALA A 70 -14.74 4.91 -9.44
N SER A 71 -13.55 4.82 -10.04
CA SER A 71 -13.15 5.66 -11.18
C SER A 71 -14.04 5.46 -12.42
N LEU A 72 -14.66 4.28 -12.55
CA LEU A 72 -15.61 3.94 -13.61
C LEU A 72 -17.08 4.24 -13.22
N GLY A 73 -17.32 4.86 -12.06
CA GLY A 73 -18.65 5.24 -11.58
C GLY A 73 -19.39 4.18 -10.75
N GLY A 74 -18.74 3.06 -10.42
CA GLY A 74 -19.32 2.02 -9.56
C GLY A 74 -19.22 2.36 -8.07
N ARG A 75 -20.10 1.79 -7.25
CA ARG A 75 -20.11 1.95 -5.79
C ARG A 75 -19.41 0.77 -5.12
N GLY A 76 -18.25 1.02 -4.55
CA GLY A 76 -17.41 0.00 -3.91
C GLY A 76 -17.35 0.12 -2.39
N LEU A 77 -17.29 -1.03 -1.72
CA LEU A 77 -16.89 -1.16 -0.32
C LEU A 77 -15.54 -1.88 -0.26
N PHE A 78 -14.59 -1.38 0.54
CA PHE A 78 -13.35 -2.10 0.84
C PHE A 78 -13.29 -2.54 2.31
N VAL A 79 -12.91 -3.79 2.51
CA VAL A 79 -12.62 -4.39 3.81
C VAL A 79 -11.15 -4.78 3.83
N GLY A 80 -10.43 -4.27 4.83
CA GLY A 80 -9.01 -4.51 5.00
C GLY A 80 -8.54 -3.90 6.31
N LYS A 81 -7.46 -4.41 6.90
CA LYS A 81 -7.04 -4.00 8.24
C LYS A 81 -5.85 -3.05 8.17
N VAL A 82 -5.97 -1.91 8.84
CA VAL A 82 -4.87 -0.98 9.12
C VAL A 82 -4.77 -0.72 10.61
N ARG A 83 -3.60 -0.27 11.05
CA ARG A 83 -3.36 0.24 12.40
C ARG A 83 -3.81 1.70 12.47
N SER A 84 -4.16 2.17 13.67
CA SER A 84 -4.45 3.58 13.95
C SER A 84 -3.16 4.40 14.02
N ASP A 85 -2.40 4.37 12.93
CA ASP A 85 -1.15 5.09 12.72
C ASP A 85 -1.24 6.00 11.48
N ARG A 86 -0.16 6.73 11.17
CA ARG A 86 -0.12 7.69 10.05
C ARG A 86 -0.44 7.02 8.70
N LEU A 87 0.12 5.85 8.44
CA LEU A 87 -0.09 5.11 7.18
C LEU A 87 -1.53 4.60 7.07
N GLY A 88 -2.08 4.05 8.14
CA GLY A 88 -3.46 3.59 8.16
C GLY A 88 -4.47 4.71 8.00
N GLN A 89 -4.21 5.87 8.61
CA GLN A 89 -5.01 7.08 8.40
C GLN A 89 -4.94 7.57 6.95
N SER A 90 -3.75 7.62 6.36
CA SER A 90 -3.55 7.98 4.96
C SER A 90 -4.29 7.03 4.00
N PHE A 91 -4.19 5.72 4.23
CA PHE A 91 -4.87 4.70 3.45
C PHE A 91 -6.40 4.87 3.49
N ALA A 92 -6.96 4.99 4.71
CA ALA A 92 -8.40 5.16 4.89
C ALA A 92 -8.91 6.48 4.27
N ALA A 93 -8.16 7.57 4.43
CA ALA A 93 -8.49 8.86 3.82
C ALA A 93 -8.45 8.79 2.28
N SER A 94 -7.47 8.09 1.72
CA SER A 94 -7.33 7.91 0.26
C SER A 94 -8.53 7.20 -0.35
N LEU A 95 -8.97 6.07 0.21
CA LEU A 95 -10.16 5.36 -0.28
C LEU A 95 -11.43 6.23 -0.19
N LYS A 96 -11.59 6.95 0.93
CA LYS A 96 -12.74 7.82 1.13
C LYS A 96 -12.75 8.99 0.14
N SER A 97 -11.58 9.54 -0.18
CA SER A 97 -11.43 10.66 -1.13
C SER A 97 -11.84 10.30 -2.56
N ILE A 98 -11.75 9.02 -2.93
CA ILE A 98 -12.15 8.51 -4.25
C ILE A 98 -13.55 7.87 -4.24
N GLY A 99 -14.32 8.01 -3.15
CA GLY A 99 -15.68 7.50 -3.05
C GLY A 99 -15.80 5.99 -2.82
N VAL A 100 -14.72 5.32 -2.39
CA VAL A 100 -14.78 3.92 -1.92
C VAL A 100 -15.03 3.93 -0.41
N ASP A 101 -16.10 3.26 0.02
CA ASP A 101 -16.41 3.18 1.43
C ASP A 101 -15.40 2.27 2.16
N TYR A 102 -14.90 2.76 3.30
CA TYR A 102 -14.00 2.04 4.17
C TYR A 102 -14.50 2.13 5.62
N ILE A 103 -15.16 1.07 6.07
CA ILE A 103 -15.82 1.02 7.39
C ILE A 103 -15.05 0.19 8.41
N THR A 104 -13.93 -0.41 8.00
CA THR A 104 -13.16 -1.28 8.89
C THR A 104 -12.51 -0.45 9.99
N ARG A 105 -12.79 -0.78 11.25
CA ARG A 105 -12.17 -0.09 12.40
C ARG A 105 -10.66 -0.35 12.41
N MET A 106 -9.89 0.74 12.53
CA MET A 106 -8.44 0.68 12.68
C MET A 106 -8.06 -0.04 13.98
N ALA A 107 -7.02 -0.85 13.94
CA ALA A 107 -6.48 -1.51 15.14
C ALA A 107 -5.84 -0.47 16.08
N GLN A 108 -6.05 -0.61 17.38
CA GLN A 108 -5.43 0.25 18.41
C GLN A 108 -4.17 -0.36 19.01
N GLU A 109 -3.89 -1.63 18.72
CA GLU A 109 -2.75 -2.41 19.20
C GLU A 109 -2.27 -3.38 18.10
N GLY A 110 -1.12 -4.03 18.30
CA GLY A 110 -0.50 -4.92 17.32
C GLY A 110 0.42 -4.20 16.30
N PRO A 111 0.78 -4.89 15.21
CA PRO A 111 1.73 -4.39 14.21
C PRO A 111 1.30 -3.07 13.56
N GLN A 112 2.26 -2.35 12.98
CA GLN A 112 2.01 -1.18 12.13
C GLN A 112 1.18 -1.53 10.89
N SER A 113 0.58 -0.51 10.27
CA SER A 113 -0.08 -0.66 8.97
C SER A 113 0.93 -1.14 7.94
N ALA A 114 0.53 -2.14 7.14
CA ALA A 114 1.41 -2.73 6.13
C ALA A 114 1.84 -1.69 5.10
N CYS A 115 3.10 -1.77 4.68
CA CYS A 115 3.63 -0.99 3.59
C CYS A 115 4.44 -1.86 2.64
N CYS A 116 4.41 -1.53 1.35
CA CYS A 116 5.28 -2.13 0.36
C CYS A 116 6.30 -1.09 -0.05
N LEU A 117 7.57 -1.34 0.24
CA LEU A 117 8.68 -0.48 -0.15
C LEU A 117 9.11 -0.83 -1.57
N ILE A 118 8.79 0.05 -2.52
CA ILE A 118 8.96 -0.15 -3.96
C ILE A 118 10.09 0.73 -4.46
N LEU A 119 11.19 0.09 -4.86
CA LEU A 119 12.37 0.75 -5.40
C LEU A 119 12.34 0.59 -6.92
N VAL A 120 12.31 1.72 -7.64
CA VAL A 120 12.19 1.75 -9.10
C VAL A 120 13.52 2.16 -9.73
N THR A 121 14.13 1.25 -10.48
CA THR A 121 15.39 1.48 -11.20
C THR A 121 15.16 2.20 -12.54
N PRO A 122 16.19 2.83 -13.15
CA PRO A 122 16.03 3.60 -14.41
C PRO A 122 15.52 2.79 -15.60
N ASP A 123 15.73 1.47 -15.59
CA ASP A 123 15.20 0.51 -16.57
C ASP A 123 13.72 0.14 -16.33
N GLY A 124 13.08 0.75 -15.33
CA GLY A 124 11.66 0.58 -15.02
C GLY A 124 11.33 -0.67 -14.19
N HIS A 125 12.33 -1.47 -13.79
CA HIS A 125 12.10 -2.59 -12.88
C HIS A 125 11.68 -2.09 -11.50
N ARG A 126 10.79 -2.87 -10.86
CA ARG A 126 10.28 -2.61 -9.52
C ARG A 126 10.72 -3.72 -8.59
N SER A 127 11.43 -3.37 -7.53
CA SER A 127 11.86 -4.29 -6.48
C SER A 127 11.04 -3.99 -5.23
N MET A 128 10.23 -4.95 -4.80
CA MET A 128 9.20 -4.77 -3.77
C MET A 128 9.63 -5.47 -2.48
N ASN A 129 9.50 -4.80 -1.35
CA ASN A 129 9.76 -5.36 -0.02
C ASN A 129 8.54 -5.12 0.85
N THR A 130 7.84 -6.18 1.27
CA THR A 130 6.51 -6.12 1.91
C THR A 130 6.50 -6.80 3.27
#